data_AF-A0A524PQF4-F1
#
_entry.id   AF-A0A524PQF4-F1
#
_cell.length_a   1.000
_cell.length_b   1.000
_cell.length_c   1.000
_cell.angle_alpha   90.00
_cell.angle_beta   90.00
_cell.angle_gamma   90.00
#
_symmetry.space_group_name_H-M   'P 1'
#
loop_
_entity.id
_entity.type
_entity.pdbx_description
1 polymer ?
#
loop_
_entity_poly.entity_id
_entity_poly.type
_entity_poly.pdbx_seq_one_letter_code
_entity_poly.pdbx_strand_id
1 'polypeptide(L)'
;MTRRTSRGPLWAILLTETGEDIRQCRQCFACEEFHEPGMDLSFGEILHAAARDLPLALSNRTLWTCDTLLQNGLHCQNEIDIARIVQALRAEAHVRGIYPENIH
;
A
#
# COMPACT_ATOMS: atom_id res chain seq x y z
N MET A 1 24.30 11.66 -10.71
CA MET A 1 23.13 12.40 -11.25
C MET A 1 21.94 11.46 -11.31
N THR A 2 21.23 11.27 -10.20
CA THR A 2 20.03 10.43 -10.15
C THR A 2 18.84 11.27 -10.61
N ARG A 3 18.28 10.96 -11.78
CA ARG A 3 17.01 11.54 -12.22
C ARG A 3 15.95 11.15 -11.20
N ARG A 4 15.59 12.07 -10.30
CA ARG A 4 14.31 12.04 -9.61
C ARG A 4 13.25 12.13 -10.71
N THR A 5 12.71 10.98 -11.12
CA THR A 5 11.43 10.96 -11.80
C THR A 5 10.42 11.48 -10.79
N SER A 6 10.07 12.76 -10.88
CA SER A 6 9.13 13.41 -9.97
C SER A 6 7.72 12.92 -10.27
N ARG A 7 7.45 11.63 -10.03
CA ARG A 7 6.08 11.15 -9.90
C ARG A 7 5.43 11.87 -8.73
N GLY A 8 4.12 12.06 -8.83
CA GLY A 8 3.34 12.75 -7.82
C GLY A 8 3.33 12.02 -6.46
N PRO A 9 2.74 12.65 -5.43
CA PRO A 9 2.61 12.02 -4.13
C PRO A 9 1.73 10.76 -4.23
N LEU A 10 2.04 9.74 -3.44
CA LEU A 10 1.38 8.45 -3.47
C LEU A 10 -0.14 8.54 -3.33
N TRP A 11 -0.65 9.35 -2.40
CA TRP A 11 -2.09 9.52 -2.23
C TRP A 11 -2.80 10.00 -3.51
N ALA A 12 -2.16 10.86 -4.30
CA ALA A 12 -2.76 11.40 -5.52
C ALA A 12 -2.76 10.37 -6.66
N ILE A 13 -1.69 9.59 -6.74
CA ILE A 13 -1.58 8.47 -7.67
C ILE A 13 -2.64 7.41 -7.34
N LEU A 14 -2.72 7.00 -6.08
CA LEU A 14 -3.72 6.06 -5.61
C LEU A 14 -5.14 6.56 -5.90
N LEU A 15 -5.47 7.80 -5.53
CA LEU A 15 -6.77 8.38 -5.86
C LEU A 15 -7.10 8.31 -7.35
N THR A 16 -6.11 8.54 -8.21
CA THR A 16 -6.28 8.50 -9.66
C THR A 16 -6.50 7.09 -10.19
N GLU A 17 -5.71 6.11 -9.72
CA GLU A 17 -5.76 4.73 -10.19
C GLU A 17 -6.93 3.94 -9.58
N THR A 18 -7.25 4.21 -8.31
CA THR A 18 -8.20 3.42 -7.56
C THR A 18 -9.54 4.11 -7.35
N GLY A 19 -9.60 5.44 -7.42
CA GLY A 19 -10.77 6.23 -6.99
C GLY A 19 -10.86 6.39 -5.47
N GLU A 20 -9.94 5.79 -4.71
CA GLU A 20 -9.93 5.80 -3.25
C GLU A 20 -9.00 6.89 -2.71
N ASP A 21 -9.54 7.76 -1.85
CA ASP A 21 -8.73 8.73 -1.11
C ASP A 21 -8.24 8.11 0.20
N ILE A 22 -7.04 7.53 0.19
CA ILE A 22 -6.45 6.89 1.37
C ILE A 22 -6.20 7.84 2.56
N ARG A 23 -6.30 9.16 2.36
CA ARG A 23 -6.26 10.14 3.46
C ARG A 23 -7.52 10.09 4.33
N GLN A 24 -8.59 9.47 3.84
CA GLN A 24 -9.81 9.19 4.60
C GLN A 24 -9.64 8.04 5.60
N CYS A 25 -8.50 7.32 5.56
CA CYS A 25 -8.18 6.30 6.55
C CYS A 25 -8.17 6.90 7.96
N ARG A 26 -9.11 6.46 8.81
CA ARG A 26 -9.26 6.95 10.18
C ARG A 26 -8.27 6.37 11.18
N GLN A 27 -7.35 5.51 10.72
CA GLN A 27 -6.37 4.85 11.59
C GLN A 27 -7.06 4.16 12.77
N CYS A 28 -8.14 3.43 12.47
CA CYS A 28 -8.90 2.68 13.46
C CYS A 28 -8.27 1.33 13.82
N PHE A 29 -7.20 0.94 13.11
CA PHE A 29 -6.43 -0.29 13.31
C PHE A 29 -7.20 -1.62 13.21
N ALA A 30 -8.48 -1.60 12.82
CA ALA A 30 -9.27 -2.82 12.59
C ALA A 30 -8.59 -3.79 11.60
N CYS A 31 -7.90 -3.25 10.59
CA CYS A 31 -7.20 -4.07 9.60
C CYS A 31 -5.91 -4.76 10.12
N GLU A 32 -5.50 -4.55 11.37
CA GLU A 32 -4.37 -5.29 11.97
C GLU A 32 -4.71 -6.75 12.24
N GLU A 33 -6.00 -7.12 12.29
CA GLU A 33 -6.42 -8.51 12.46
C GLU A 33 -6.06 -9.39 11.24
N PHE A 34 -5.84 -8.78 10.08
CA PHE A 34 -5.47 -9.46 8.85
C PHE A 34 -3.96 -9.62 8.77
N HIS A 35 -3.50 -10.86 8.95
CA HIS A 35 -2.07 -11.18 8.93
C HIS A 35 -1.80 -12.50 8.21
N GLU A 36 -0.71 -12.52 7.43
CA GLU A 36 -0.15 -13.69 6.77
C GLU A 36 1.35 -13.83 7.08
N PRO A 37 1.89 -15.07 7.05
CA PRO A 37 3.33 -15.28 7.20
C PRO A 37 4.13 -14.44 6.19
N GLY A 38 5.15 -13.72 6.68
CA GLY A 38 6.06 -12.92 5.86
C GLY A 38 5.71 -11.44 5.78
N MET A 39 4.50 -11.05 6.21
CA MET A 39 4.14 -9.64 6.39
C MET A 39 5.08 -8.97 7.40
N ASP A 40 5.52 -7.75 7.08
CA ASP A 40 6.41 -6.91 7.89
C ASP A 40 5.75 -5.61 8.36
N LEU A 41 4.61 -5.27 7.75
CA LEU A 41 3.73 -4.17 8.12
C LEU A 41 2.26 -4.62 8.08
N SER A 42 1.44 -4.03 8.95
CA SER A 42 0.00 -4.09 8.83
C SER A 42 -0.51 -3.22 7.67
N PHE A 43 -1.73 -3.49 7.19
CA PHE A 43 -2.36 -2.62 6.19
C PHE A 43 -2.59 -1.19 6.71
N GLY A 44 -2.82 -1.02 8.01
CA GLY A 44 -3.00 0.30 8.63
C GLY A 44 -1.75 1.16 8.52
N GLU A 45 -0.58 0.55 8.76
CA GLU A 45 0.73 1.19 8.61
C GLU A 45 1.03 1.53 7.15
N ILE A 46 0.71 0.63 6.21
CA ILE A 46 0.87 0.89 4.77
C ILE A 46 0.00 2.08 4.32
N LEU A 47 -1.28 2.11 4.71
CA LEU A 47 -2.18 3.23 4.39
C LEU A 47 -1.69 4.54 5.01
N HIS A 48 -1.23 4.50 6.26
CA HIS A 48 -0.69 5.66 6.95
C HIS A 48 0.54 6.23 6.23
N ALA A 49 1.45 5.34 5.82
CA ALA A 49 2.65 5.69 5.11
C ALA A 49 2.36 6.25 3.73
N ALA A 50 1.45 5.64 2.97
CA ALA A 50 1.03 6.11 1.66
C ALA A 50 0.39 7.51 1.73
N ALA A 51 -0.43 7.78 2.75
CA ALA A 51 -1.04 9.10 2.97
C ALA A 51 -0.02 10.22 3.21
N ARG A 52 1.16 9.86 3.71
CA ARG A 52 2.26 10.78 4.04
C ARG A 52 3.42 10.72 3.05
N ASP A 53 3.24 10.00 1.94
CA ASP A 53 4.27 9.80 0.91
C ASP A 53 5.58 9.23 1.48
N LEU A 54 5.47 8.38 2.51
CA LEU A 54 6.64 7.75 3.14
C LEU A 54 7.16 6.58 2.29
N PRO A 55 8.49 6.41 2.14
CA PRO A 55 9.06 5.36 1.30
C PRO A 55 8.60 3.94 1.67
N LEU A 56 8.40 3.68 2.96
CA LEU A 56 8.00 2.36 3.46
C LEU A 56 6.68 1.86 2.85
N ALA A 57 5.81 2.77 2.37
CA ALA A 57 4.57 2.40 1.69
C ALA A 57 4.79 1.54 0.44
N LEU A 58 5.96 1.65 -0.19
CA LEU A 58 6.35 0.88 -1.38
C LEU A 58 7.46 -0.13 -1.09
N SER A 59 8.27 0.08 -0.06
CA SER A 59 9.44 -0.74 0.26
C SER A 59 9.18 -1.65 1.48
N ASN A 60 8.20 -2.54 1.37
CA ASN A 60 7.86 -3.52 2.40
C ASN A 60 7.50 -4.88 1.79
N ARG A 61 7.69 -5.95 2.56
CA ARG A 61 7.40 -7.33 2.13
C ARG A 61 5.91 -7.62 2.10
N THR A 62 5.13 -7.01 2.99
CA THR A 62 3.67 -7.17 3.07
C THR A 62 3.01 -6.96 1.72
N LEU A 63 3.43 -5.96 0.94
CA LEU A 63 2.90 -5.75 -0.40
C LEU A 63 2.96 -7.01 -1.24
N TRP A 64 3.87 -7.94 -1.03
CA TRP A 64 4.09 -9.11 -1.88
C TRP A 64 3.77 -10.45 -1.20
N THR A 65 3.45 -10.45 0.08
CA THR A 65 3.18 -11.68 0.88
C THR A 65 1.74 -11.77 1.39
N CYS A 66 0.83 -10.94 0.89
CA CYS A 66 -0.57 -10.86 1.35
C CYS A 66 -1.61 -11.38 0.34
N ASP A 67 -1.21 -12.14 -0.68
CA ASP A 67 -2.10 -12.52 -1.79
C ASP A 67 -3.36 -13.27 -1.34
N THR A 68 -3.28 -14.11 -0.31
CA THR A 68 -4.44 -14.84 0.21
C THR A 68 -5.43 -13.88 0.87
N LEU A 69 -4.94 -12.87 1.60
CA LEU A 69 -5.81 -11.84 2.19
C LEU A 69 -6.49 -10.97 1.13
N LEU A 70 -5.77 -10.63 0.05
CA LEU A 70 -6.34 -9.90 -1.08
C LEU A 70 -7.47 -10.68 -1.78
N GLN A 71 -7.41 -12.01 -1.78
CA GLN A 71 -8.41 -12.89 -2.40
C GLN A 71 -9.61 -13.20 -1.50
N ASN A 72 -9.42 -13.22 -0.17
CA ASN A 72 -10.44 -13.66 0.80
C ASN A 72 -11.26 -12.52 1.42
N GLY A 73 -11.31 -11.36 0.77
CA GLY A 73 -12.22 -10.28 1.16
C GLY A 73 -11.74 -9.46 2.35
N LEU A 74 -10.50 -8.96 2.26
CA LEU A 74 -10.01 -7.89 3.13
C LEU A 74 -11.01 -6.72 3.15
N HIS A 75 -11.60 -6.44 4.32
CA HIS A 75 -12.66 -5.44 4.45
C HIS A 75 -12.27 -4.32 5.40
N CYS A 76 -12.39 -3.07 4.96
CA CYS A 76 -12.26 -1.90 5.81
C CYS A 76 -13.65 -1.42 6.26
N GLN A 77 -13.85 -1.28 7.57
CA GLN A 77 -15.08 -0.69 8.12
C GLN A 77 -15.29 0.79 7.75
N ASN A 78 -14.28 1.46 7.17
CA ASN A 78 -14.40 2.81 6.61
C ASN A 78 -14.50 2.80 5.09
N GLU A 79 -14.87 1.65 4.50
CA GLU A 79 -15.19 1.48 3.08
C GLU A 79 -14.01 1.72 2.12
N ILE A 80 -12.77 1.75 2.62
CA ILE A 80 -11.57 1.76 1.77
C ILE A 80 -11.35 0.35 1.20
N ASP A 81 -11.28 0.23 -0.12
CA ASP A 81 -10.85 -1.00 -0.78
C ASP A 81 -9.32 -1.18 -0.65
N ILE A 82 -8.90 -1.79 0.46
CA ILE A 82 -7.49 -2.01 0.77
C ILE A 82 -6.85 -2.92 -0.30
N ALA A 83 -7.60 -3.88 -0.86
CA ALA A 83 -7.03 -4.80 -1.84
C ALA A 83 -6.64 -4.07 -3.13
N ARG A 84 -7.53 -3.19 -3.61
CA ARG A 84 -7.28 -2.32 -4.76
C ARG A 84 -6.11 -1.36 -4.51
N ILE A 85 -6.00 -0.81 -3.29
CA ILE A 85 -4.86 0.02 -2.89
C ILE A 85 -3.54 -0.75 -2.95
N VAL A 86 -3.49 -1.97 -2.40
CA VAL A 86 -2.27 -2.79 -2.42
C VAL A 86 -1.85 -3.09 -3.86
N GLN A 87 -2.79 -3.44 -4.74
CA GLN A 87 -2.50 -3.66 -6.16
C GLN A 87 -1.92 -2.40 -6.85
N ALA A 88 -2.49 -1.23 -6.57
CA ALA A 88 -1.99 0.04 -7.11
C ALA A 88 -0.60 0.40 -6.55
N LEU A 89 -0.34 0.13 -5.27
CA LEU A 89 0.99 0.32 -4.67
C LEU A 89 2.03 -0.60 -5.31
N ARG A 90 1.72 -1.88 -5.60
CA ARG A 90 2.61 -2.79 -6.33
C ARG A 90 2.96 -2.24 -7.72
N ALA A 91 1.95 -1.77 -8.46
CA ALA A 91 2.15 -1.20 -9.79
C ALA A 91 3.04 0.06 -9.73
N GLU A 92 2.78 0.95 -8.77
CA GLU A 92 3.58 2.17 -8.58
C GLU A 92 5.00 1.86 -8.08
N ALA A 93 5.19 0.82 -7.24
CA ALA A 93 6.51 0.36 -6.82
C ALA A 93 7.35 -0.05 -8.04
N HIS A 94 6.81 -0.91 -8.91
CA HIS A 94 7.49 -1.34 -10.15
C HIS A 94 7.85 -0.17 -11.06
N VAL A 95 6.92 0.77 -11.23
CA VAL A 95 7.12 2.00 -11.98
C VAL A 95 8.26 2.85 -11.42
N ARG A 96 8.41 2.90 -10.09
CA ARG A 96 9.51 3.60 -9.40
C ARG A 96 10.80 2.78 -9.34
N GLY A 97 10.82 1.58 -9.93
CA GLY A 97 11.97 0.67 -9.91
C GLY A 97 12.18 -0.02 -8.56
N ILE A 98 11.14 -0.12 -7.74
CA ILE A 98 11.12 -0.88 -6.49
C ILE A 98 10.49 -2.23 -6.79
N TYR A 99 11.24 -3.28 -6.55
CA TYR A 99 10.86 -4.66 -6.87
C TYR A 99 10.99 -5.53 -5.61
N PRO A 100 10.16 -6.58 -5.46
CA PRO A 100 10.16 -7.45 -4.29
C PRO A 100 11.54 -8.04 -3.96
N GLU A 101 12.36 -8.37 -4.96
CA GLU A 101 13.71 -8.90 -4.78
C GLU A 101 14.71 -7.92 -4.12
N ASN A 102 14.39 -6.63 -4.12
CA ASN A 102 15.23 -5.57 -3.55
C ASN A 102 14.69 -5.04 -2.20
N ILE A 103 13.68 -5.71 -1.63
CA ILE A 103 13.10 -5.36 -0.33
C ILE A 103 13.71 -6.29 0.72
N HIS A 104 14.35 -5.69 1.73
CA HIS A 104 15.03 -6.40 2.82
C HIS A 104 14.19 -6.40 4.09
#